data_AF-A0A914TJ29-F1
#
_entry.id   AF-A0A914TJ29-F1
#
_cell.length_a   1.000
_cell.length_b   1.000
_cell.length_c   1.000
_cell.angle_alpha   90.00
_cell.angle_beta   90.00
_cell.angle_gamma   90.00
#
_symmetry.space_group_name_H-M   'P 1'
#
loop_
_entity.id
_entity.type
_entity.pdbx_description
1 polymer ?
#
loop_
_entity_poly.entity_id
_entity_poly.type
_entity_poly.pdbx_seq_one_letter_code
_entity_poly.pdbx_strand_id
1 'polypeptide(L)'
;MTLKPLPLIRPQEHERYEINSVEDAINEYSDARRAECRVDGRKIKTFDSVTYKAPIGRCYSIIAKDCARKSFVVLMKTLDEETDAKNIKIVTAKRTIEVELIRQKLIVKVNGEKATDEERLNEYNIDYSEDLVRVMLSEGVSIRFNGKQATVKLSNYYKNAQ
;
A
#
# COMPACT_ATOMS: atom_id res chain seq x y z
N MET A 1 28.13 -28.14 36.91
CA MET A 1 27.02 -27.47 36.22
C MET A 1 27.56 -26.23 35.53
N THR A 2 27.68 -26.27 34.20
CA THR A 2 28.15 -25.15 33.37
C THR A 2 26.94 -24.41 32.80
N LEU A 3 26.78 -23.14 33.16
CA LEU A 3 25.73 -22.27 32.63
C LEU A 3 26.10 -21.85 31.20
N LYS A 4 25.24 -22.17 30.23
CA LYS A 4 25.33 -21.64 28.86
C LYS A 4 24.84 -20.19 28.85
N PRO A 5 25.60 -19.23 28.28
CA PRO A 5 25.09 -17.88 28.10
C PRO A 5 24.00 -17.83 27.03
N LEU A 6 22.95 -17.05 27.28
CA LEU A 6 21.89 -16.77 26.31
C LEU A 6 22.43 -15.94 25.13
N PRO A 7 21.95 -16.19 23.89
CA PRO A 7 22.32 -15.38 22.75
C PRO A 7 21.74 -13.97 22.90
N LEU A 8 22.61 -12.96 22.77
CA LEU A 8 22.20 -11.56 22.70
C LEU A 8 21.40 -11.34 21.41
N ILE A 9 20.14 -10.93 21.56
CA ILE A 9 19.30 -10.47 20.46
C ILE A 9 19.96 -9.21 19.90
N ARG A 10 20.43 -9.26 18.65
CA ARG A 10 20.88 -8.07 17.92
C ARG A 10 19.64 -7.21 17.63
N PRO A 11 19.62 -5.92 18.01
CA PRO A 11 18.57 -5.02 17.55
C PRO A 11 18.62 -4.97 16.01
N GLN A 12 17.48 -5.21 15.35
CA GLN A 12 17.35 -4.89 13.93
C GLN A 12 17.42 -3.38 13.79
N GLU A 13 18.33 -2.90 12.95
CA GLU A 13 18.40 -1.49 12.55
C GLU A 13 17.10 -1.13 11.82
N HIS A 14 16.19 -0.49 12.55
CA HIS A 14 15.11 0.27 11.95
C HIS A 14 15.74 1.48 11.26
N GLU A 15 15.59 1.58 9.94
CA GLU A 15 15.90 2.79 9.17
C GLU A 15 15.25 4.00 9.88
N ARG A 16 16.10 4.91 10.39
CA ARG A 16 15.62 6.17 10.96
C ARG A 16 15.24 7.06 9.80
N TYR A 17 13.95 7.35 9.66
CA TYR A 17 13.53 8.53 8.93
C TYR A 17 14.05 9.75 9.70
N GLU A 18 14.94 10.53 9.09
CA GLU A 18 15.38 11.82 9.65
C GLU A 18 14.18 12.78 9.64
N ILE A 19 13.63 13.04 10.82
CA ILE A 19 12.56 14.02 11.00
C ILE A 19 13.21 15.40 11.08
N ASN A 20 13.11 16.16 9.99
CA ASN A 20 13.82 17.44 9.87
C ASN A 20 13.03 18.63 10.43
N SER A 21 11.73 18.46 10.71
CA SER A 21 10.89 19.49 11.33
C SER A 21 9.78 18.96 12.24
N VAL A 22 9.22 19.85 13.07
CA VAL A 22 8.03 19.59 13.89
C VAL A 22 6.83 19.25 13.02
N GLU A 23 6.69 19.89 11.86
CA GLU A 23 5.65 19.58 10.88
C GLU A 23 5.74 18.13 10.38
N ASP A 24 6.96 17.63 10.11
CA ASP A 24 7.18 16.25 9.68
C ASP A 24 6.79 15.26 10.78
N ALA A 25 7.12 15.58 12.04
CA ALA A 25 6.72 14.78 13.20
C ALA A 25 5.19 14.70 13.34
N ILE A 26 4.50 15.83 13.16
CA ILE A 26 3.03 15.91 13.23
C ILE A 26 2.39 15.12 12.09
N ASN A 27 2.94 15.24 10.87
CA ASN A 27 2.44 14.53 9.70
C ASN A 27 2.61 13.01 9.84
N GLU A 28 3.79 12.56 10.31
CA GLU A 28 4.06 11.15 10.58
C GLU A 28 3.14 10.61 11.69
N TYR A 29 2.98 11.35 12.80
CA TYR A 29 2.07 10.99 13.88
C TYR A 29 0.61 10.90 13.42
N SER A 30 0.17 11.82 12.57
CA SER A 30 -1.17 11.82 11.97
C SER A 30 -1.37 10.62 11.05
N ASP A 31 -0.41 10.31 10.17
CA ASP A 31 -0.49 9.17 9.27
C ASP A 31 -0.46 7.82 10.02
N ALA A 32 0.26 7.74 11.13
CA ALA A 32 0.28 6.57 12.01
C ALA A 32 -1.09 6.27 12.64
N ARG A 33 -1.95 7.29 12.80
CA ARG A 33 -3.29 7.16 13.41
C ARG A 33 -4.42 7.02 12.39
N ARG A 34 -4.13 7.07 11.09
CA ARG A 34 -5.14 6.88 10.04
C ARG A 34 -5.68 5.45 10.03
N ALA A 35 -6.95 5.33 9.66
CA ALA A 35 -7.56 4.02 9.50
C ALA A 35 -6.86 3.25 8.38
N GLU A 36 -6.52 1.99 8.61
CA GLU A 36 -5.70 1.18 7.71
C GLU A 36 -6.38 -0.14 7.35
N CYS A 37 -6.49 -0.43 6.06
CA CYS A 37 -6.78 -1.75 5.54
C CYS A 37 -5.49 -2.36 4.97
N ARG A 38 -5.20 -3.62 5.32
CA ARG A 38 -3.99 -4.34 4.90
C ARG A 38 -4.37 -5.69 4.32
N VAL A 39 -3.95 -5.96 3.10
CA VAL A 39 -4.10 -7.25 2.41
C VAL A 39 -2.72 -7.86 2.24
N ASP A 40 -2.51 -9.02 2.88
CA ASP A 40 -1.24 -9.76 2.90
C ASP A 40 -1.51 -11.24 2.67
N GLY A 41 -1.23 -11.72 1.46
CA GLY A 41 -1.65 -13.03 0.99
C GLY A 41 -3.16 -13.19 1.08
N ARG A 42 -3.63 -14.08 1.97
CA ARG A 42 -5.07 -14.30 2.28
C ARG A 42 -5.54 -13.60 3.54
N LYS A 43 -4.65 -12.95 4.29
CA LYS A 43 -4.97 -12.26 5.55
C LYS A 43 -5.37 -10.83 5.23
N ILE A 44 -6.57 -10.45 5.62
CA ILE A 44 -7.09 -9.09 5.46
C ILE A 44 -7.30 -8.51 6.86
N LYS A 45 -6.67 -7.38 7.14
CA LYS A 45 -6.97 -6.51 8.28
C LYS A 45 -7.78 -5.34 7.75
N THR A 46 -8.95 -5.09 8.31
CA THR A 46 -9.85 -4.00 7.93
C THR A 46 -9.50 -2.69 8.63
N PHE A 47 -10.13 -1.60 8.19
CA PHE A 47 -10.00 -0.26 8.76
C PHE A 47 -10.35 -0.16 10.26
N ASP A 48 -11.23 -1.02 10.76
CA ASP A 48 -11.62 -1.16 12.17
C ASP A 48 -10.82 -2.25 12.91
N SER A 49 -9.69 -2.68 12.33
CA SER A 49 -8.77 -3.68 12.90
C SER A 49 -9.31 -5.10 13.03
N VAL A 50 -10.45 -5.41 12.42
CA VAL A 50 -10.92 -6.80 12.29
C VAL A 50 -10.02 -7.56 11.31
N THR A 51 -9.60 -8.76 11.70
CA THR A 51 -8.77 -9.61 10.84
C THR A 51 -9.54 -10.85 10.42
N TYR A 52 -9.60 -11.10 9.12
CA TYR A 52 -10.19 -12.31 8.56
C TYR A 52 -9.34 -12.87 7.43
N LYS A 53 -9.69 -14.08 6.97
CA LYS A 53 -9.08 -14.71 5.82
C LYS A 53 -10.06 -14.70 4.66
N ALA A 54 -9.61 -14.23 3.50
CA ALA A 54 -10.37 -14.33 2.26
C ALA A 54 -9.43 -14.58 1.06
N PRO A 55 -9.89 -15.31 0.04
CA PRO A 55 -9.09 -15.54 -1.15
C PRO A 55 -9.07 -14.29 -2.04
N ILE A 56 -7.87 -13.79 -2.34
CA ILE A 56 -7.65 -12.89 -3.48
C ILE A 56 -7.26 -13.78 -4.66
N GLY A 57 -8.22 -14.10 -5.51
CA GLY A 57 -8.02 -14.96 -6.67
C GLY A 57 -7.46 -14.22 -7.89
N ARG A 58 -7.60 -14.83 -9.07
CA ARG A 58 -7.16 -14.24 -10.36
C ARG A 58 -8.07 -13.12 -10.87
N CYS A 59 -9.29 -13.02 -10.33
CA CYS A 59 -10.21 -11.92 -10.61
C CYS A 59 -9.89 -10.71 -9.73
N TYR A 60 -10.18 -9.52 -10.24
CA TYR A 60 -10.10 -8.31 -9.43
C TYR A 60 -11.14 -8.33 -8.31
N SER A 61 -10.65 -8.20 -7.08
CA SER A 61 -11.45 -7.98 -5.88
C SER A 61 -11.31 -6.53 -5.44
N ILE A 62 -12.41 -5.90 -5.02
CA ILE A 62 -12.38 -4.55 -4.43
C ILE A 62 -11.84 -4.68 -3.00
N ILE A 63 -10.74 -3.99 -2.70
CA ILE A 63 -10.15 -3.97 -1.36
C ILE A 63 -10.42 -2.65 -0.61
N ALA A 64 -10.75 -1.58 -1.34
CA ALA A 64 -11.26 -0.33 -0.81
C ALA A 64 -12.01 0.43 -1.90
N LYS A 65 -13.05 1.18 -1.54
CA LYS A 65 -13.81 2.01 -2.47
C LYS A 65 -14.48 3.13 -1.70
N ASP A 66 -14.53 4.33 -2.27
CA ASP A 66 -15.40 5.38 -1.76
C ASP A 66 -16.83 5.17 -2.29
N CYS A 67 -17.73 4.70 -1.42
CA CYS A 67 -19.13 4.49 -1.73
C CYS A 67 -19.97 5.77 -1.67
N ALA A 68 -19.49 6.82 -1.00
CA ALA A 68 -20.22 8.07 -0.83
C ALA A 68 -20.07 9.00 -2.06
N ARG A 69 -18.81 9.33 -2.43
CA ARG A 69 -18.54 10.27 -3.53
C ARG A 69 -18.00 9.59 -4.78
N LYS A 70 -17.72 8.28 -4.73
CA LYS A 70 -17.16 7.51 -5.84
C LYS A 70 -15.82 8.08 -6.34
N SER A 71 -15.03 8.67 -5.44
CA SER A 71 -13.77 9.34 -5.77
C SER A 71 -12.65 8.37 -6.14
N PHE A 72 -12.64 7.16 -5.56
CA PHE A 72 -11.67 6.12 -5.90
C PHE A 72 -12.21 4.69 -5.71
N VAL A 73 -11.55 3.74 -6.37
CA VAL A 73 -11.66 2.29 -6.16
C VAL A 73 -10.25 1.70 -6.17
N VAL A 74 -9.94 0.84 -5.22
CA VAL A 74 -8.70 0.05 -5.17
C VAL A 74 -9.06 -1.41 -5.35
N LEU A 75 -8.47 -2.02 -6.38
CA LEU A 75 -8.69 -3.39 -6.80
C LEU A 75 -7.39 -4.17 -6.66
N MET A 76 -7.50 -5.46 -6.34
CA MET A 76 -6.36 -6.37 -6.27
C MET A 76 -6.70 -7.70 -6.90
N LYS A 77 -5.73 -8.32 -7.58
CA LYS A 77 -5.82 -9.71 -8.06
C LYS A 77 -4.47 -10.41 -7.92
N THR A 78 -4.50 -11.72 -7.88
CA THR A 78 -3.31 -12.58 -7.96
C THR A 78 -2.97 -12.82 -9.43
N LEU A 79 -1.72 -12.54 -9.79
CA LEU A 79 -1.15 -12.82 -11.11
C LEU A 79 -0.58 -14.24 -11.17
N ASP A 80 0.06 -14.66 -10.08
CA ASP A 80 0.74 -15.95 -9.95
C ASP A 80 0.54 -16.47 -8.52
N GLU A 81 -0.02 -17.67 -8.41
CA GLU A 81 -0.34 -18.30 -7.13
C GLU A 81 0.87 -18.96 -6.45
N GLU A 82 1.89 -19.36 -7.21
CA GLU A 82 3.11 -19.99 -6.67
C GLU A 82 4.00 -18.94 -6.02
N THR A 83 4.14 -17.79 -6.66
CA THR A 83 4.98 -16.68 -6.16
C THR A 83 4.21 -15.71 -5.26
N ASP A 84 2.88 -15.82 -5.22
CA ASP A 84 1.94 -14.84 -4.66
C ASP A 84 2.13 -13.44 -5.27
N ALA A 85 2.59 -13.35 -6.53
CA ALA A 85 2.68 -12.09 -7.24
C ALA A 85 1.27 -11.55 -7.50
N LYS A 86 1.07 -10.28 -7.17
CA LYS A 86 -0.21 -9.61 -7.30
C LYS A 86 -0.12 -8.40 -8.21
N ASN A 87 -1.29 -7.93 -8.59
CA ASN A 87 -1.47 -6.66 -9.25
C ASN A 87 -2.46 -5.84 -8.44
N ILE A 88 -2.15 -4.55 -8.30
CA ILE A 88 -3.06 -3.55 -7.74
C ILE A 88 -3.48 -2.59 -8.85
N LYS A 89 -4.76 -2.22 -8.85
CA LYS A 89 -5.35 -1.26 -9.77
C LYS A 89 -6.13 -0.21 -9.00
N ILE A 90 -5.72 1.04 -9.14
CA ILE A 90 -6.33 2.20 -8.49
C ILE A 90 -7.05 2.99 -9.57
N VAL A 91 -8.35 3.17 -9.41
CA VAL A 91 -9.19 3.90 -10.37
C VAL A 91 -9.74 5.14 -9.68
N THR A 92 -9.61 6.28 -10.32
CA THR A 92 -10.21 7.56 -9.93
C THR A 92 -10.96 8.15 -11.12
N ALA A 93 -11.68 9.27 -10.93
CA ALA A 93 -12.34 9.97 -12.03
C ALA A 93 -11.37 10.47 -13.12
N LYS A 94 -10.11 10.75 -12.78
CA LYS A 94 -9.12 11.36 -13.68
C LYS A 94 -8.17 10.36 -14.33
N ARG A 95 -7.92 9.24 -13.67
CA ARG A 95 -6.82 8.34 -14.02
C ARG A 95 -6.99 6.93 -13.47
N THR A 96 -6.32 6.01 -14.13
CA THR A 96 -6.10 4.63 -13.69
C THR A 96 -4.62 4.40 -13.47
N ILE A 97 -4.25 3.84 -12.32
CA ILE A 97 -2.87 3.46 -11.98
C ILE A 97 -2.86 1.96 -11.74
N GLU A 98 -1.98 1.23 -12.42
CA GLU A 98 -1.78 -0.20 -12.25
C GLU A 98 -0.34 -0.49 -11.86
N VAL A 99 -0.13 -1.35 -10.87
CA VAL A 99 1.20 -1.82 -10.48
C VAL A 99 1.23 -3.34 -10.50
N GLU A 100 2.18 -3.90 -11.22
CA GLU A 100 2.36 -5.35 -11.40
C GLU A 100 3.76 -5.76 -10.95
N LEU A 101 3.87 -6.87 -10.21
CA LEU A 101 5.17 -7.52 -9.98
C LEU A 101 5.48 -8.46 -11.14
N ILE A 102 6.43 -8.07 -12.00
CA ILE A 102 6.86 -8.86 -13.17
C ILE A 102 8.35 -9.14 -13.03
N ARG A 103 8.75 -10.42 -13.01
CA ARG A 103 10.16 -10.84 -12.90
C ARG A 103 10.89 -10.11 -11.77
N GLN A 104 10.25 -10.06 -10.59
CA GLN A 104 10.77 -9.39 -9.38
C GLN A 104 10.93 -7.87 -9.48
N LYS A 105 10.33 -7.22 -10.48
CA LYS A 105 10.32 -5.75 -10.59
C LYS A 105 8.91 -5.21 -10.58
N LEU A 106 8.68 -4.11 -9.88
CA LEU A 106 7.42 -3.39 -9.91
C LEU A 106 7.33 -2.57 -11.20
N ILE A 107 6.26 -2.80 -11.96
CA ILE A 107 5.98 -2.08 -13.21
C ILE A 107 4.75 -1.21 -12.97
N VAL A 108 4.94 0.11 -12.99
CA VAL A 108 3.86 1.09 -12.88
C VAL A 108 3.34 1.44 -14.28
N LYS A 109 2.02 1.42 -14.44
CA LYS A 109 1.32 1.93 -15.61
C LYS A 109 0.33 3.01 -15.19
N VAL A 110 0.32 4.12 -15.90
CA VAL A 110 -0.68 5.18 -15.73
C VAL A 110 -1.47 5.30 -17.02
N ASN A 111 -2.79 5.12 -16.93
CA ASN A 111 -3.71 5.08 -18.07
C ASN A 111 -3.31 4.05 -19.15
N GLY A 112 -2.71 2.93 -18.73
CA GLY A 112 -2.27 1.85 -19.61
C GLY A 112 -0.85 1.99 -20.14
N GLU A 113 -0.25 3.17 -20.03
CA GLU A 113 1.13 3.42 -20.46
C GLU A 113 2.11 3.22 -19.31
N LYS A 114 3.26 2.59 -19.60
CA LYS A 114 4.31 2.40 -18.61
C LYS A 114 4.88 3.76 -18.19
N ALA A 115 4.90 4.04 -16.89
CA ALA A 115 5.55 5.21 -16.32
C ALA A 115 6.91 4.79 -15.76
N THR A 116 7.99 5.35 -16.30
CA THR A 116 9.37 5.02 -15.88
C THR A 116 10.19 6.25 -15.51
N ASP A 117 9.79 7.42 -15.97
CA ASP A 117 10.45 8.67 -15.64
C ASP A 117 9.88 9.28 -14.35
N GLU A 118 10.75 9.89 -13.57
CA GLU A 118 10.44 10.45 -12.26
C GLU A 118 9.48 11.64 -12.35
N GLU A 119 9.61 12.47 -13.38
CA GLU A 119 8.75 13.64 -13.60
C GLU A 119 7.27 13.21 -13.75
N ARG A 120 6.99 12.25 -14.63
CA ARG A 120 5.65 11.69 -14.79
C ARG A 120 5.14 11.04 -13.51
N LEU A 121 5.97 10.29 -12.79
CA LEU A 121 5.54 9.69 -11.51
C LEU A 121 5.14 10.75 -10.47
N ASN A 122 5.90 11.84 -10.39
CA ASN A 122 5.62 12.98 -9.52
C ASN A 122 4.31 13.70 -9.89
N GLU A 123 4.01 13.90 -11.18
CA GLU A 123 2.71 14.45 -11.63
C GLU A 123 1.51 13.63 -11.11
N TYR A 124 1.72 12.32 -10.95
CA TYR A 124 0.70 11.40 -10.46
C TYR A 124 0.75 11.18 -8.94
N ASN A 125 1.62 11.88 -8.19
CA ASN A 125 1.90 11.67 -6.77
C ASN A 125 2.20 10.19 -6.47
N ILE A 126 3.08 9.60 -7.28
CA ILE A 126 3.54 8.22 -7.15
C ILE A 126 5.00 8.26 -6.69
N ASP A 127 5.24 7.86 -5.44
CA ASP A 127 6.60 7.60 -4.99
C ASP A 127 6.94 6.15 -5.37
N TYR A 128 8.01 5.97 -6.12
CA TYR A 128 8.45 4.68 -6.62
C TYR A 128 9.85 4.35 -6.11
N SER A 129 10.02 3.14 -5.58
CA SER A 129 11.32 2.49 -5.37
C SER A 129 11.28 1.08 -5.95
N GLU A 130 12.42 0.37 -5.94
CA GLU A 130 12.49 -0.99 -6.50
C GLU A 130 11.51 -1.97 -5.82
N ASP A 131 11.29 -1.80 -4.52
CA ASP A 131 10.50 -2.71 -3.69
C ASP A 131 9.13 -2.17 -3.27
N LEU A 132 8.85 -0.88 -3.50
CA LEU A 132 7.64 -0.25 -2.99
C LEU A 132 7.13 0.84 -3.94
N VAL A 133 5.83 0.81 -4.18
CA VAL A 133 5.09 1.92 -4.78
C VAL A 133 4.14 2.51 -3.75
N ARG A 134 4.20 3.83 -3.57
CA ARG A 134 3.24 4.60 -2.78
C ARG A 134 2.50 5.55 -3.71
N VAL A 135 1.16 5.54 -3.65
CA VAL A 135 0.30 6.45 -4.40
C VAL A 135 -0.46 7.31 -3.40
N MET A 136 -0.37 8.63 -3.56
CA MET A 136 -1.12 9.60 -2.74
C MET A 136 -2.26 10.20 -3.56
N LEU A 137 -3.49 10.03 -3.08
CA LEU A 137 -4.67 10.68 -3.65
C LEU A 137 -5.09 11.86 -2.77
N SER A 138 -6.03 12.66 -3.29
CA SER A 138 -6.64 13.76 -2.55
C SER A 138 -7.34 13.29 -1.26
N GLU A 139 -7.59 14.24 -0.34
CA GLU A 139 -8.33 14.00 0.90
C GLU A 139 -7.71 12.93 1.82
N GLY A 140 -6.39 12.72 1.70
CA GLY A 140 -5.63 11.87 2.62
C GLY A 140 -5.86 10.37 2.43
N VAL A 141 -6.01 9.92 1.19
CA VAL A 141 -5.95 8.49 0.83
C VAL A 141 -4.54 8.14 0.37
N SER A 142 -3.93 7.13 0.97
CA SER A 142 -2.64 6.61 0.52
C SER A 142 -2.72 5.10 0.29
N ILE A 143 -2.07 4.65 -0.78
CA ILE A 143 -1.97 3.24 -1.15
C ILE A 143 -0.51 2.87 -1.22
N ARG A 144 -0.09 1.81 -0.53
CA ARG A 144 1.25 1.23 -0.59
C ARG A 144 1.18 -0.19 -1.14
N PHE A 145 2.07 -0.53 -2.04
CA PHE A 145 2.12 -1.85 -2.67
C PHE A 145 3.55 -2.28 -2.98
N ASN A 146 3.90 -3.52 -2.61
CA ASN A 146 5.25 -4.10 -2.82
C ASN A 146 5.25 -5.31 -3.76
N GLY A 147 4.18 -5.49 -4.55
CA GLY A 147 4.05 -6.64 -5.45
C GLY A 147 3.28 -7.82 -4.85
N LYS A 148 3.14 -7.90 -3.53
CA LYS A 148 2.42 -8.99 -2.83
C LYS A 148 1.42 -8.50 -1.79
N GLN A 149 1.76 -7.41 -1.10
CA GLN A 149 0.97 -6.83 -0.04
C GLN A 149 0.48 -5.44 -0.47
N ALA A 150 -0.78 -5.15 -0.18
CA ALA A 150 -1.35 -3.80 -0.30
C ALA A 150 -1.73 -3.25 1.08
N THR A 151 -1.45 -1.97 1.29
CA THR A 151 -1.96 -1.20 2.44
C THR A 151 -2.70 0.02 1.90
N VAL A 152 -3.93 0.22 2.34
CA VAL A 152 -4.73 1.42 2.06
C VAL A 152 -4.95 2.15 3.38
N LYS A 153 -4.54 3.42 3.45
CA LYS A 153 -4.85 4.30 4.58
C LYS A 153 -5.79 5.40 4.16
N LEU A 154 -6.69 5.77 5.07
CA LEU A 154 -7.70 6.80 4.86
C LEU A 154 -7.69 7.82 5.98
N SER A 155 -7.86 9.08 5.61
CA SER A 155 -8.17 10.13 6.57
C SER A 155 -9.59 9.98 7.13
N ASN A 156 -9.89 10.70 8.21
CA ASN A 156 -11.22 10.73 8.83
C ASN A 156 -12.32 11.24 7.89
N TYR A 157 -11.96 11.90 6.78
CA TYR A 157 -12.89 12.36 5.75
C TYR A 157 -13.72 11.21 5.13
N TYR A 158 -13.16 9.99 5.11
CA TYR A 158 -13.79 8.79 4.56
C TYR A 158 -14.45 7.89 5.60
N LYS A 159 -14.61 8.36 6.84
CA LYS A 159 -15.30 7.59 7.88
C LYS A 159 -16.73 7.28 7.42
N ASN A 160 -17.11 6.00 7.49
CA ASN A 160 -18.41 5.47 7.04
C ASN A 160 -18.68 5.62 5.53
N ALA A 161 -17.64 5.80 4.71
CA ALA A 161 -17.74 5.92 3.25
C ALA A 161 -17.11 4.74 2.49
N GLN A 162 -16.72 3.66 3.20
CA GLN A 162 -16.12 2.44 2.63
C GLN A 162 -17.17 1.37 2.37
#